data_AF-A0AAC9NF38-F1
#
_entry.id   AF-A0AAC9NF38-F1
#
_cell.length_a   1.000
_cell.length_b   1.000
_cell.length_c   1.000
_cell.angle_alpha   90.00
_cell.angle_beta   90.00
_cell.angle_gamma   90.00
#
_symmetry.space_group_name_H-M   'P 1'
#
loop_
_entity.id
_entity.type
_entity.pdbx_description
1 polymer ?
#
loop_
_entity_poly.entity_id
_entity_poly.type
_entity_poly.pdbx_seq_one_letter_code
_entity_poly.pdbx_strand_id
1 'polypeptide(L)'
;MFIIISLLVFRPVVPLVDYLVDYDYIATFLCVNQDKPEMHCNGQCYLMQELAKIAKEEQKKDAVKQVYTIAFVLMYVDYKSELPTPNFDIKGVHKVYDRYNNLYSSLFSRQDLRPPLV
;
A
#
# COMPACT_ATOMS: atom_id res chain seq x y z
N MET A 1 0.84 -2.61 13.32
CA MET A 1 0.41 -2.69 11.90
C MET A 1 -1.01 -3.23 11.70
N PHE A 2 -1.48 -4.26 12.42
CA PHE A 2 -2.83 -4.84 12.23
C PHE A 2 -4.00 -3.85 12.35
N ILE A 3 -3.92 -2.90 13.29
CA ILE A 3 -4.97 -1.89 13.52
C ILE A 3 -5.11 -0.95 12.30
N ILE A 4 -3.99 -0.57 11.67
CA ILE A 4 -3.98 0.31 10.50
C ILE A 4 -4.62 -0.41 9.32
N ILE A 5 -4.22 -1.65 9.05
CA ILE A 5 -4.77 -2.46 7.94
C ILE A 5 -6.28 -2.65 8.10
N SER A 6 -6.73 -2.95 9.33
CA SER A 6 -8.14 -3.10 9.66
C SER A 6 -8.94 -1.84 9.31
N LEU A 7 -8.51 -0.67 9.78
CA LEU A 7 -9.19 0.61 9.52
C LEU A 7 -9.29 0.96 8.03
N LEU A 8 -8.35 0.48 7.21
CA LEU A 8 -8.33 0.74 5.77
C LEU A 8 -9.29 -0.19 5.01
N VAL A 9 -9.37 -1.46 5.40
CA VAL A 9 -10.27 -2.44 4.79
C VAL A 9 -11.73 -2.21 5.20
N PHE A 10 -11.99 -1.72 6.42
CA PHE A 10 -13.35 -1.53 6.90
C PHE A 10 -14.12 -0.43 6.15
N ARG A 11 -13.45 0.58 5.55
CA ARG A 11 -14.13 1.71 4.89
C ARG A 11 -15.07 1.31 3.75
N PRO A 12 -14.64 0.52 2.74
CA PRO A 12 -15.56 0.04 1.70
C PRO A 12 -16.51 -1.06 2.18
N VAL A 13 -16.21 -1.72 3.32
CA VAL A 13 -17.02 -2.84 3.84
C VAL A 13 -18.28 -2.37 4.55
N VAL A 14 -18.24 -1.23 5.24
CA VAL A 14 -19.39 -0.66 5.95
C VAL A 14 -20.65 -0.54 5.05
N PRO A 15 -20.63 0.15 3.89
CA PRO A 15 -21.84 0.29 3.07
C PRO A 15 -22.35 -1.03 2.46
N LEU A 16 -21.47 -2.02 2.31
CA LEU A 16 -21.86 -3.37 1.87
C LEU A 16 -22.62 -4.12 2.98
N VAL A 17 -22.15 -4.01 4.22
CA VAL A 17 -22.82 -4.62 5.38
C VAL A 17 -24.18 -3.96 5.61
N ASP A 18 -24.25 -2.63 5.57
CA ASP A 18 -25.51 -1.89 5.71
C ASP A 18 -26.53 -2.31 4.63
N TYR A 19 -26.07 -2.51 3.39
CA TYR A 19 -26.91 -3.02 2.30
C TYR A 19 -27.46 -4.42 2.53
N LEU A 20 -26.68 -5.30 3.16
CA LEU A 20 -27.10 -6.68 3.43
C LEU A 20 -28.03 -6.79 4.64
N VAL A 21 -27.80 -5.97 5.68
CA VAL A 21 -28.60 -5.98 6.90
C VAL A 21 -29.98 -5.36 6.65
N ASP A 22 -30.02 -4.21 5.98
CA ASP A 22 -31.26 -3.46 5.72
C ASP A 22 -31.68 -3.51 4.25
N TYR A 23 -31.45 -4.67 3.59
CA TYR A 23 -31.72 -4.85 2.16
C TYR A 23 -33.13 -4.44 1.75
N ASP A 24 -34.15 -4.92 2.46
CA ASP A 24 -35.54 -4.65 2.15
C ASP A 24 -35.86 -3.16 2.27
N TYR A 25 -35.38 -2.51 3.33
CA TYR A 25 -35.55 -1.08 3.54
C TYR A 25 -34.87 -0.26 2.43
N ILE A 26 -33.66 -0.65 2.03
CA ILE A 26 -32.91 0.04 0.98
C ILE A 26 -33.58 -0.14 -0.39
N ALA A 27 -34.03 -1.36 -0.70
CA ALA A 27 -34.70 -1.65 -1.96
C ALA A 27 -36.06 -0.94 -2.08
N THR A 28 -36.80 -0.79 -0.98
CA THR A 28 -38.16 -0.25 -0.97
C THR A 28 -38.26 1.25 -0.74
N PHE A 29 -37.35 1.86 0.02
CA PHE A 29 -37.43 3.27 0.40
C PHE A 29 -36.29 4.14 -0.14
N LEU A 30 -35.07 3.60 -0.26
CA LEU A 30 -33.88 4.37 -0.66
C LEU A 30 -33.53 4.21 -2.15
N CYS A 31 -34.12 3.24 -2.84
CA CYS A 31 -33.91 3.01 -4.26
C CYS A 31 -34.46 4.18 -5.09
N VAL A 32 -33.62 4.81 -5.91
CA VAL A 32 -34.01 5.94 -6.78
C VAL A 32 -34.87 5.50 -7.96
N ASN A 33 -34.75 4.23 -8.37
CA ASN A 33 -35.43 3.67 -9.54
C ASN A 33 -36.68 2.84 -9.17
N GLN A 34 -37.40 3.21 -8.10
CA GLN A 34 -38.63 2.51 -7.69
C GLN A 34 -39.69 2.46 -8.80
N ASP A 35 -39.77 3.53 -9.61
CA ASP A 35 -40.74 3.64 -10.71
C ASP A 35 -40.41 2.79 -11.93
N LYS A 36 -39.26 2.08 -11.94
CA LYS A 36 -38.80 1.24 -13.05
C LYS A 36 -38.48 -0.19 -12.57
N PRO A 37 -39.50 -0.98 -12.20
CA PRO A 37 -39.31 -2.34 -11.68
C PRO A 37 -38.66 -3.28 -12.71
N GLU A 38 -38.79 -2.98 -14.00
CA GLU A 38 -38.21 -3.73 -15.12
C GLU A 38 -36.66 -3.83 -15.07
N MET A 39 -36.03 -2.91 -14.35
CA MET A 39 -34.58 -2.83 -14.22
C MET A 39 -34.01 -3.76 -13.13
N HIS A 40 -34.87 -4.43 -12.35
CA HIS A 40 -34.48 -5.31 -11.24
C HIS A 40 -33.37 -4.73 -10.34
N CYS A 41 -33.46 -3.42 -10.05
CA CYS A 41 -32.39 -2.68 -9.39
C CYS A 41 -32.19 -3.07 -7.92
N ASN A 42 -33.27 -3.39 -7.21
CA ASN A 42 -33.24 -3.89 -5.82
C ASN A 42 -32.33 -3.06 -4.87
N GLY A 43 -32.35 -1.73 -4.97
CA GLY A 43 -31.52 -0.86 -4.14
C GLY A 43 -30.03 -0.77 -4.52
N GLN A 44 -29.57 -1.47 -5.56
CA GLN A 44 -28.16 -1.42 -6.02
C GLN A 44 -27.73 -0.01 -6.45
N CYS A 45 -28.66 0.82 -6.92
CA CYS A 45 -28.37 2.21 -7.28
C CYS A 45 -27.92 3.04 -6.07
N TYR A 46 -28.51 2.81 -4.90
CA TYR A 46 -28.14 3.47 -3.65
C TYR A 46 -26.74 3.02 -3.21
N LEU A 47 -26.50 1.71 -3.19
CA LEU A 47 -25.18 1.15 -2.87
C LEU A 47 -24.08 1.71 -3.79
N MET A 48 -24.35 1.79 -5.09
CA MET A 48 -23.40 2.34 -6.06
C MET A 48 -23.12 3.83 -5.82
N GLN A 49 -24.12 4.61 -5.42
CA GLN A 49 -23.91 6.02 -5.07
C GLN A 49 -23.05 6.16 -3.81
N GLU A 50 -23.27 5.34 -2.79
CA GLU A 50 -22.50 5.41 -1.54
C GLU A 50 -21.03 5.02 -1.76
N LEU A 51 -20.79 3.96 -2.54
CA LEU A 51 -19.45 3.57 -2.97
C LEU A 51 -18.77 4.67 -3.82
N ALA A 52 -19.53 5.33 -4.71
CA ALA A 52 -19.00 6.43 -5.51
C ALA A 52 -18.66 7.68 -4.67
N LYS A 53 -19.38 7.96 -3.58
CA LYS A 53 -19.04 9.04 -2.64
C LYS A 53 -17.72 8.76 -1.94
N ILE A 54 -17.54 7.52 -1.43
CA ILE A 54 -16.29 7.10 -0.80
C ILE A 54 -15.11 7.24 -1.78
N ALA A 55 -15.26 6.76 -3.01
CA ALA A 55 -14.23 6.88 -4.04
C ALA A 55 -13.88 8.33 -4.38
N LYS A 56 -14.88 9.23 -4.44
CA LYS A 56 -14.64 10.67 -4.67
C LYS A 56 -13.98 11.36 -3.48
N GLU A 57 -14.30 10.95 -2.25
CA GLU A 57 -13.62 11.44 -1.05
C GLU A 57 -12.16 10.97 -0.99
N GLU A 58 -11.88 9.74 -1.39
CA GLU A 58 -10.51 9.23 -1.48
C GLU A 58 -9.69 10.00 -2.52
N GLN A 59 -10.28 10.34 -3.68
CA GLN A 59 -9.63 11.16 -4.69
C GLN A 59 -9.33 12.58 -4.22
N LYS A 60 -10.10 13.13 -3.28
CA LYS A 60 -9.86 14.46 -2.70
C LYS A 60 -8.89 14.44 -1.52
N LYS A 61 -8.62 13.28 -0.92
CA LYS A 61 -7.79 13.13 0.27
C LYS A 61 -6.39 12.65 -0.11
N ASP A 62 -5.58 13.54 -0.68
CA ASP A 62 -4.14 13.32 -0.94
C ASP A 62 -3.38 12.84 0.31
N ALA A 63 -3.83 13.26 1.50
CA ALA A 63 -3.28 12.85 2.78
C ALA A 63 -3.34 11.33 3.02
N VAL A 64 -4.39 10.65 2.56
CA VAL A 64 -4.52 9.19 2.72
C VAL A 64 -3.50 8.47 1.84
N LYS A 65 -3.30 8.93 0.61
CA LYS A 65 -2.29 8.41 -0.33
C LYS A 65 -0.86 8.61 0.18
N GLN A 66 -0.59 9.75 0.83
CA GLN A 66 0.69 10.02 1.48
C GLN A 66 0.95 9.06 2.65
N VAL A 67 -0.06 8.81 3.50
CA VAL A 67 0.04 7.84 4.59
C VAL A 67 0.28 6.42 4.07
N TYR A 68 -0.36 6.01 2.98
CA TYR A 68 -0.11 4.72 2.32
C TYR A 68 1.34 4.59 1.83
N THR A 69 1.86 5.63 1.16
CA THR A 69 3.23 5.62 0.64
C THR A 69 4.24 5.52 1.77
N ILE A 70 4.04 6.28 2.85
CA ILE A 70 4.92 6.25 4.03
C ILE A 70 4.86 4.89 4.72
N ALA A 71 3.67 4.33 4.94
CA ALA A 71 3.51 3.01 5.56
C ALA A 71 4.15 1.89 4.72
N PHE A 72 4.02 1.95 3.39
CA PHE A 72 4.64 0.99 2.48
C PHE A 72 6.17 1.08 2.50
N VAL A 73 6.73 2.30 2.50
CA VAL A 73 8.18 2.51 2.57
C VAL A 73 8.74 2.00 3.89
N LEU A 74 8.10 2.30 5.02
CA LEU A 74 8.54 1.82 6.33
C LEU A 74 8.50 0.28 6.40
N MET A 75 7.43 -0.34 5.87
CA MET A 75 7.28 -1.79 5.81
C MET A 75 8.36 -2.46 4.94
N TYR A 76 8.81 -1.81 3.86
CA TYR A 76 9.87 -2.34 3.00
C TYR A 76 11.27 -2.19 3.60
N VAL A 77 11.51 -1.12 4.38
CA VAL A 77 12.79 -0.86 5.05
C VAL A 77 13.04 -1.84 6.20
N ASP A 78 12.01 -2.17 6.98
CA ASP A 78 12.12 -3.13 8.09
C ASP A 78 12.56 -4.52 7.61
N TYR A 79 12.11 -4.97 6.43
CA TYR A 79 12.47 -6.28 5.87
C TYR A 79 13.97 -6.46 5.58
N LYS A 80 14.74 -5.38 5.39
CA LYS A 80 16.16 -5.46 5.03
C LYS A 80 17.15 -5.36 6.20
N SER A 81 16.68 -5.31 7.45
CA SER A 81 17.55 -5.10 8.61
C SER A 81 18.16 -6.37 9.23
N GLU A 82 18.22 -7.49 8.51
CA GLU A 82 19.06 -8.63 8.88
C GLU A 82 20.21 -8.78 7.89
N LEU A 83 21.27 -7.99 8.09
CA LEU A 83 22.59 -8.38 7.60
C LEU A 83 23.20 -9.31 8.66
N PRO A 84 23.43 -10.61 8.35
CA PRO A 84 24.19 -11.46 9.24
C PRO A 84 25.60 -10.89 9.31
N THR A 85 25.98 -10.34 10.46
CA THR A 85 27.39 -10.05 10.73
C THR A 85 28.12 -11.39 10.75
N PRO A 86 29.07 -11.67 9.85
CA PRO A 86 29.87 -12.87 9.98
C PRO A 86 30.73 -12.72 11.25
N ASN A 87 30.42 -13.52 12.26
CA ASN A 87 31.28 -13.69 13.44
C ASN A 87 32.59 -14.35 12.99
N PHE A 88 33.56 -13.55 12.57
CA PHE A 88 34.88 -14.03 12.22
C PHE A 88 35.68 -14.24 13.51
N ASP A 89 35.61 -15.47 14.05
CA ASP A 89 36.44 -15.91 15.18
C ASP A 89 37.89 -16.08 14.70
N ILE A 90 38.74 -15.07 14.92
CA ILE A 90 40.17 -15.14 14.59
C ILE A 90 40.88 -15.95 15.68
N LYS A 91 40.74 -17.27 15.65
CA LYS A 91 41.71 -18.15 16.31
C LYS A 91 42.96 -18.25 15.45
N GLY A 92 43.88 -17.31 15.71
CA GLY A 92 45.30 -17.43 15.40
C GLY A 92 45.71 -17.03 13.98
N VAL A 93 46.02 -15.75 13.76
CA VAL A 93 47.04 -15.33 12.77
C VAL A 93 47.76 -14.09 13.32
N HIS A 94 49.10 -14.12 13.24
CA HIS A 94 50.04 -13.13 13.77
C HIS A 94 49.81 -11.68 13.30
N LYS A 95 50.17 -10.72 14.16
CA LYS A 95 50.23 -9.27 13.88
C LYS A 95 51.21 -8.95 12.74
N VAL A 96 50.71 -8.27 11.71
CA VAL A 96 51.47 -7.24 10.97
C VAL A 96 50.50 -6.09 10.69
N TYR A 97 50.75 -4.93 11.31
CA TYR A 97 50.10 -3.67 10.97
C TYR A 97 50.81 -3.08 9.78
N ASP A 98 50.19 -3.18 8.60
CA ASP A 98 50.18 -2.16 7.56
C ASP A 98 49.34 -2.69 6.40
N ARG A 99 48.07 -2.29 6.36
CA ARG A 99 47.20 -2.49 5.21
C ARG A 99 46.56 -1.17 4.85
N TYR A 100 47.03 -0.58 3.76
CA TYR A 100 46.32 0.48 3.07
C TYR A 100 44.93 -0.06 2.68
N ASN A 101 43.88 0.40 3.37
CA ASN A 101 42.51 0.02 3.06
C ASN A 101 41.98 0.93 1.95
N ASN A 102 42.05 0.45 0.70
CA ASN A 102 41.31 1.04 -0.40
C ASN A 102 39.81 0.79 -0.16
N LEU A 103 39.13 1.77 0.45
CA LEU A 103 37.67 1.81 0.61
C LEU A 103 36.96 2.23 -0.69
N TYR A 104 37.59 2.00 -1.85
CA TYR A 104 36.97 2.23 -3.14
C TYR A 104 35.93 1.14 -3.39
N SER A 105 34.71 1.38 -2.95
CA SER A 105 33.54 0.68 -3.47
C SER A 105 33.09 1.42 -4.72
N SER A 106 33.43 0.92 -5.90
CA SER A 106 32.70 1.34 -7.09
C SER A 106 31.25 0.90 -6.91
N LEU A 107 30.37 1.86 -6.65
CA LEU A 107 28.96 1.71 -6.95
C LEU A 107 28.91 1.46 -8.46
N PHE A 108 28.81 0.19 -8.86
CA PHE A 108 28.46 -0.17 -10.22
C PHE A 108 27.01 0.27 -10.45
N SER A 109 26.83 1.57 -10.63
CA SER A 109 25.63 2.15 -11.19
C SER A 109 25.65 1.76 -12.66
N ARG A 110 24.73 0.90 -13.09
CA ARG A 110 24.43 0.76 -14.52
C ARG A 110 23.83 2.08 -14.99
N GLN A 111 24.70 3.05 -15.25
CA GLN A 111 24.41 4.11 -16.19
C GLN A 111 25.18 3.75 -17.45
N ASP A 112 24.42 3.50 -18.51
CA ASP A 112 24.94 3.24 -19.85
C ASP A 112 26.06 4.24 -20.18
N LEU A 113 27.31 3.78 -20.10
CA LEU A 113 28.47 4.50 -20.62
C LEU A 113 28.34 4.50 -22.14
N ARG A 114 27.59 5.47 -22.68
CA ARG A 114 27.63 5.73 -24.12
C ARG A 114 28.95 6.45 -24.41
N PRO A 115 29.77 5.96 -25.34
CA PRO A 115 30.98 6.67 -25.73
C PRO A 115 30.64 8.02 -26.37
N PRO A 116 31.54 9.02 -26.30
CA PRO A 116 31.33 10.28 -27.00
C PRO A 116 31.22 10.02 -28.51
N LEU A 117 30.24 10.67 -29.14
CA LEU A 117 30.16 10.76 -30.59
C LEU A 117 31.27 11.69 -31.07
N VAL A 118 32.10 11.20 -31.99
CA VAL A 118 33.06 12.00 -32.76
C VAL A 118 32.30 12.76 -33.83
#